data_AF-A0A1W0X628-F1
#
_entry.id   AF-A0A1W0X628-F1
#
_cell.length_a   1.000
_cell.length_b   1.000
_cell.length_c   1.000
_cell.angle_alpha   90.00
_cell.angle_beta   90.00
_cell.angle_gamma   90.00
#
_symmetry.space_group_name_H-M   'P 1'
#
loop_
_entity.id
_entity.type
_entity.pdbx_description
1 polymer ?
#
loop_
_entity_poly.entity_id
_entity_poly.type
_entity_poly.pdbx_seq_one_letter_code
_entity_poly.pdbx_strand_id
1 'polypeptide(L)'
;MFSLDFGDWVVNGEAALHLQQTRIISMLTYLDSQFGLWLGMATTFVFIAKADKMIYCVQSLGKSMSHFGMASAENHRRRKVALAWVLITALALFSLFRGIYGIWEAAGSPSTFWTPRSYFLWQVPSGIVAIILRTFFFISEVSALPIYVVFIFVCAKFTDCFEALTAEIRTLLDDLQARTLDGPLFLTKLKTLSLKEVTLTQALIDLDQCFALQVLFFVIDNSLGVFSKIAKCFVYSAFTSDMDYVKFALKGFMYVAALGLTTVFPAILHESSARSITLWQRLIAVRQEQRETYCPEEGEVLITLLQRTTARQHSLTVAGIATLTRSFGVTLLLGFAGFTCFLIDRAENYRMDDELSENITCACLG
;
A
#
# COMPACT_ATOMS: atom_id res chain seq x y z
N MET A 1 5.04 -9.78 25.46
CA MET A 1 6.43 -9.77 26.00
C MET A 1 6.92 -8.33 26.06
N PHE A 2 6.94 -7.58 24.95
CA PHE A 2 7.29 -6.15 24.96
C PHE A 2 6.29 -5.18 25.64
N SER A 3 4.99 -5.51 25.72
CA SER A 3 3.96 -4.61 26.28
C SER A 3 4.09 -4.30 27.77
N LEU A 4 4.67 -5.21 28.56
CA LEU A 4 4.80 -5.06 30.02
C LEU A 4 6.18 -4.52 30.41
N ASP A 5 7.25 -4.95 29.75
CA ASP A 5 8.59 -4.36 29.95
C ASP A 5 8.65 -2.89 29.52
N PHE A 6 7.83 -2.46 28.55
CA PHE A 6 7.73 -1.06 28.14
C PHE A 6 7.04 -0.19 29.20
N GLY A 7 6.10 -0.75 29.96
CA GLY A 7 5.42 -0.04 31.06
C GLY A 7 6.37 0.26 32.21
N ASP A 8 7.14 -0.73 32.66
CA ASP A 8 8.13 -0.55 33.74
C ASP A 8 9.33 0.31 33.32
N TRP A 9 9.71 0.28 32.04
CA TRP A 9 10.85 1.06 31.54
C TRP A 9 10.51 2.52 31.22
N VAL A 10 9.26 2.81 30.84
CA VAL A 10 8.77 4.19 30.65
C VAL A 10 8.56 4.91 31.99
N VAL A 11 8.15 4.19 33.04
CA VAL A 11 7.88 4.78 34.37
C VAL A 11 9.16 5.05 35.17
N ASN A 12 10.22 4.27 34.97
CA ASN A 12 11.44 4.34 35.80
C ASN A 12 12.66 5.03 35.14
N GLY A 13 12.52 5.52 33.91
CA GLY A 13 13.62 6.15 33.17
C GLY A 13 13.49 7.67 33.09
N GLU A 14 14.15 8.41 33.97
CA GLU A 14 14.34 9.86 33.83
C GLU A 14 15.81 10.17 34.13
N ALA A 15 16.71 10.22 33.13
CA ALA A 15 18.03 10.89 33.29
C ALA A 15 18.95 11.00 32.05
N ALA A 16 18.86 10.17 30.99
CA ALA A 16 19.92 10.17 29.95
C ALA A 16 19.41 10.22 28.50
N LEU A 17 20.08 11.01 27.64
CA LEU A 17 19.77 11.11 26.20
C LEU A 17 19.88 9.74 25.48
N HIS A 18 20.82 8.86 25.87
CA HIS A 18 20.91 7.48 25.37
C HIS A 18 19.61 6.66 25.56
N LEU A 19 18.81 6.98 26.60
CA LEU A 19 17.49 6.36 26.76
C LEU A 19 16.48 6.85 25.72
N GLN A 20 16.60 8.05 25.15
CA GLN A 20 15.60 8.59 24.20
C GLN A 20 15.62 7.89 22.84
N GLN A 21 16.80 7.64 22.26
CA GLN A 21 16.89 6.88 21.01
C GLN A 21 16.43 5.43 21.23
N THR A 22 16.86 4.82 22.32
CA THR A 22 16.41 3.48 22.74
C THR A 22 14.89 3.44 22.98
N ARG A 23 14.28 4.52 23.49
CA ARG A 23 12.81 4.69 23.62
C ARG A 23 12.13 4.71 22.28
N ILE A 24 12.59 5.54 21.35
CA ILE A 24 11.97 5.66 20.03
C ILE A 24 12.03 4.31 19.30
N ILE A 25 13.17 3.63 19.33
CA ILE A 25 13.36 2.33 18.66
C ILE A 25 12.48 1.23 19.31
N SER A 26 12.43 1.21 20.64
CA SER A 26 11.61 0.24 21.39
C SER A 26 10.11 0.51 21.20
N MET A 27 9.70 1.78 21.16
CA MET A 27 8.33 2.21 20.89
C MET A 27 7.90 1.82 19.47
N LEU A 28 8.75 2.07 18.46
CA LEU A 28 8.48 1.68 17.08
C LEU A 28 8.38 0.16 16.92
N THR A 29 9.26 -0.58 17.58
CA THR A 29 9.21 -2.06 17.56
C THR A 29 7.95 -2.59 18.25
N TYR A 30 7.53 -1.94 19.34
CA TYR A 30 6.30 -2.28 20.03
C TYR A 30 5.07 -1.98 19.16
N LEU A 31 4.99 -0.76 18.60
CA LEU A 31 3.90 -0.34 17.73
C LEU A 31 3.80 -1.23 16.49
N ASP A 32 4.92 -1.57 15.83
CA ASP A 32 4.97 -2.53 14.71
C ASP A 32 4.33 -3.88 15.10
N SER A 33 4.63 -4.40 16.30
CA SER A 33 4.03 -5.66 16.78
C SER A 33 2.53 -5.56 17.05
N GLN A 34 2.06 -4.44 17.64
CA GLN A 34 0.65 -4.25 17.96
C GLN A 34 -0.14 -3.95 16.69
N PHE A 35 0.32 -3.01 15.87
CA PHE A 35 -0.32 -2.66 14.61
C PHE A 35 -0.37 -3.84 13.64
N GLY A 36 0.64 -4.71 13.60
CA GLY A 36 0.58 -5.93 12.78
C GLY A 36 -0.54 -6.90 13.19
N LEU A 37 -0.84 -7.02 14.49
CA LEU A 37 -1.96 -7.83 14.99
C LEU A 37 -3.31 -7.16 14.69
N TRP A 38 -3.39 -5.86 14.95
CA TRP A 38 -4.58 -5.06 14.69
C TRP A 38 -4.89 -5.00 13.19
N LEU A 39 -3.87 -4.90 12.33
CA LEU A 39 -3.98 -4.93 10.89
C LEU A 39 -4.60 -6.24 10.43
N GLY A 40 -4.08 -7.39 10.86
CA GLY A 40 -4.59 -8.70 10.44
C GLY A 40 -6.06 -8.87 10.79
N MET A 41 -6.42 -8.50 12.02
CA MET A 41 -7.82 -8.57 12.47
C MET A 41 -8.70 -7.56 11.75
N ALA A 42 -8.27 -6.31 11.60
CA ALA A 42 -9.04 -5.26 10.93
C ALA A 42 -9.21 -5.55 9.43
N THR A 43 -8.18 -6.03 8.74
CA THR A 43 -8.26 -6.34 7.30
C THR A 43 -9.15 -7.54 7.06
N THR A 44 -9.04 -8.59 7.87
CA THR A 44 -9.93 -9.76 7.81
C THR A 44 -11.37 -9.37 8.11
N PHE A 45 -11.60 -8.58 9.16
CA PHE A 45 -12.94 -8.10 9.52
C PHE A 45 -13.54 -7.22 8.43
N VAL A 46 -12.80 -6.25 7.89
CA VAL A 46 -13.26 -5.38 6.81
C VAL A 46 -13.55 -6.18 5.55
N PHE A 47 -12.74 -7.20 5.24
CA PHE A 47 -12.96 -8.07 4.10
C PHE A 47 -14.26 -8.86 4.25
N ILE A 48 -14.49 -9.49 5.41
CA ILE A 48 -15.72 -10.23 5.69
C ILE A 48 -16.93 -9.28 5.68
N ALA A 49 -16.84 -8.13 6.35
CA ALA A 49 -17.93 -7.17 6.45
C ALA A 49 -18.29 -6.49 5.11
N LYS A 50 -17.35 -6.43 4.16
CA LYS A 50 -17.56 -5.84 2.83
C LYS A 50 -17.61 -6.87 1.70
N ALA A 51 -17.76 -8.16 2.00
CA ALA A 51 -17.76 -9.21 0.99
C ALA A 51 -18.79 -8.96 -0.14
N ASP A 52 -20.01 -8.55 0.20
CA ASP A 52 -21.07 -8.25 -0.78
C ASP A 52 -20.69 -7.06 -1.69
N LYS A 53 -20.10 -6.01 -1.12
CA LYS A 53 -19.63 -4.84 -1.88
C LYS A 53 -18.48 -5.22 -2.81
N MET A 54 -17.62 -6.13 -2.37
CA MET A 54 -16.51 -6.63 -3.17
C MET A 54 -16.99 -7.48 -4.36
N ILE A 55 -17.99 -8.34 -4.14
CA ILE A 55 -18.66 -9.09 -5.23
C ILE A 55 -19.29 -8.10 -6.21
N TYR A 56 -20.01 -7.10 -5.71
CA TYR A 56 -20.60 -6.05 -6.55
C TYR A 56 -19.54 -5.29 -7.36
N CYS A 57 -18.42 -4.92 -6.75
CA CYS A 57 -17.30 -4.26 -7.42
C CYS A 57 -16.72 -5.12 -8.56
N VAL A 58 -16.50 -6.42 -8.32
CA VAL A 58 -16.02 -7.35 -9.35
C VAL A 58 -17.04 -7.52 -10.48
N GLN A 59 -18.33 -7.59 -10.17
CA GLN A 59 -19.39 -7.64 -11.18
C GLN A 59 -19.47 -6.34 -12.00
N SER A 60 -19.33 -5.18 -11.35
CA SER A 60 -19.30 -3.86 -11.98
C SER A 60 -18.10 -3.72 -12.93
N LEU A 61 -16.94 -4.24 -12.51
CA LEU A 61 -15.77 -4.35 -13.37
C LEU A 61 -16.03 -5.27 -14.57
N GLY A 62 -16.65 -6.44 -14.35
CA GLY A 62 -17.00 -7.37 -15.43
C GLY A 62 -17.93 -6.74 -16.48
N LYS A 63 -18.94 -5.97 -16.04
CA LYS A 63 -19.82 -5.18 -16.91
C LYS A 63 -19.05 -4.09 -17.68
N SER A 64 -18.13 -3.42 -17.01
CA SER A 64 -17.28 -2.41 -17.67
C SER A 64 -16.42 -3.06 -18.76
N MET A 65 -15.77 -4.19 -18.47
CA MET A 65 -14.97 -4.93 -19.44
C MET A 65 -15.79 -5.41 -20.63
N SER A 66 -17.02 -5.89 -20.42
CA SER A 66 -17.90 -6.31 -21.51
C SER A 66 -18.35 -5.14 -22.39
N HIS A 67 -18.62 -3.97 -21.80
CA HIS A 67 -18.92 -2.73 -22.54
C HIS A 67 -17.77 -2.28 -23.46
N PHE A 68 -16.52 -2.59 -23.10
CA PHE A 68 -15.34 -2.31 -23.94
C PHE A 68 -15.00 -3.44 -24.92
N GLY A 69 -15.81 -4.51 -24.99
CA GLY A 69 -15.51 -5.66 -25.85
C GLY A 69 -14.17 -6.32 -25.52
N MET A 70 -13.70 -6.19 -24.28
CA MET A 70 -12.44 -6.78 -23.82
C MET A 70 -12.62 -8.28 -23.60
N ALA A 71 -12.66 -9.04 -24.70
CA ALA A 71 -12.27 -10.45 -24.63
C ALA A 71 -10.83 -10.53 -24.12
N SER A 72 -10.51 -11.58 -23.35
CA SER A 72 -9.19 -11.85 -22.73
C SER A 72 -8.00 -11.52 -23.65
N ALA A 73 -7.56 -10.25 -23.68
CA ALA A 73 -6.42 -9.81 -24.46
C ALA A 73 -5.16 -10.16 -23.67
N GLU A 74 -4.72 -11.40 -23.83
CA GLU A 74 -3.93 -12.13 -22.83
C GLU A 74 -2.41 -11.91 -22.91
N ASN A 75 -1.89 -11.29 -23.98
CA ASN A 75 -0.47 -11.48 -24.33
C ASN A 75 0.46 -10.28 -24.05
N HIS A 76 0.04 -9.01 -24.19
CA HIS A 76 0.91 -7.86 -23.86
C HIS A 76 0.79 -7.39 -22.40
N ARG A 77 -0.30 -7.76 -21.71
CA ARG A 77 -0.64 -7.36 -20.32
C ARG A 77 0.07 -8.17 -19.23
N ARG A 78 0.75 -9.27 -19.58
CA ARG A 78 1.37 -10.20 -18.62
C ARG A 78 2.52 -9.59 -17.82
N ARG A 79 3.32 -8.64 -18.34
CA ARG A 79 4.57 -8.25 -17.67
C ARG A 79 4.41 -7.51 -16.33
N LYS A 80 3.54 -6.48 -16.26
CA LYS A 80 3.33 -5.70 -15.02
C LYS A 80 2.64 -6.55 -13.94
N VAL A 81 1.64 -7.32 -14.35
CA VAL A 81 0.93 -8.25 -13.47
C VAL A 81 1.83 -9.43 -13.07
N ALA A 82 2.72 -9.91 -13.95
CA ALA A 82 3.69 -10.96 -13.63
C ALA A 82 4.70 -10.53 -12.57
N LEU A 83 5.23 -9.30 -12.63
CA LEU A 83 6.10 -8.78 -11.56
C LEU A 83 5.38 -8.77 -10.22
N ALA A 84 4.11 -8.34 -10.20
CA ALA A 84 3.30 -8.37 -8.98
C ALA A 84 3.05 -9.79 -8.48
N TRP A 85 2.80 -10.75 -9.37
CA TRP A 85 2.69 -12.16 -9.00
C TRP A 85 3.99 -12.70 -8.43
N VAL A 86 5.14 -12.39 -9.04
CA VAL A 86 6.46 -12.78 -8.51
C VAL A 86 6.66 -12.20 -7.11
N LEU A 87 6.31 -10.93 -6.89
CA LEU A 87 6.40 -10.29 -5.58
C LEU A 87 5.45 -10.94 -4.57
N ILE A 88 4.20 -11.21 -4.93
CA ILE A 88 3.23 -11.89 -4.06
C ILE A 88 3.71 -13.31 -3.70
N THR A 89 4.25 -14.06 -4.68
CA THR A 89 4.82 -15.38 -4.44
C THR A 89 6.03 -15.30 -3.52
N ALA A 90 6.91 -14.31 -3.71
CA ALA A 90 8.03 -14.08 -2.81
C ALA A 90 7.57 -13.74 -1.38
N LEU A 91 6.56 -12.87 -1.23
CA LEU A 91 5.94 -12.57 0.06
C LEU A 91 5.38 -13.83 0.73
N ALA A 92 4.67 -14.68 -0.02
CA ALA A 92 4.11 -15.93 0.49
C ALA A 92 5.21 -16.89 0.97
N LEU A 93 6.27 -17.06 0.17
CA LEU A 93 7.40 -17.91 0.51
C LEU A 93 8.15 -17.39 1.74
N PHE A 94 8.33 -16.07 1.86
CA PHE A 94 8.99 -15.46 3.00
C PHE A 94 8.14 -15.57 4.28
N SER A 95 6.83 -15.36 4.19
CA SER A 95 5.90 -15.59 5.31
C SER A 95 5.94 -17.05 5.76
N LEU A 96 5.94 -18.00 4.82
CA LEU A 96 5.97 -19.44 5.11
C LEU A 96 7.29 -19.87 5.73
N PHE A 97 8.42 -19.43 5.17
CA PHE A 97 9.74 -19.67 5.75
C PHE A 97 9.82 -19.14 7.18
N ARG A 98 9.38 -17.88 7.41
CA ARG A 98 9.42 -17.25 8.73
C ARG A 98 8.51 -17.95 9.74
N GLY A 99 7.32 -18.37 9.31
CA GLY A 99 6.37 -19.12 10.13
C GLY A 99 6.93 -20.48 10.55
N ILE A 100 7.42 -21.27 9.60
CA ILE A 100 7.98 -22.61 9.86
C ILE A 100 9.24 -22.52 10.71
N TYR A 101 10.19 -21.65 10.34
CA TYR A 101 11.41 -21.44 11.11
C TYR A 101 11.09 -20.95 12.52
N GLY A 102 10.11 -20.06 12.66
CA GLY A 102 9.63 -19.59 13.95
C GLY A 102 9.04 -20.72 14.81
N ILE A 103 8.26 -21.62 14.24
CA ILE A 103 7.74 -22.76 15.02
C ILE A 103 8.87 -23.70 15.42
N TRP A 104 9.81 -23.98 14.51
CA TRP A 104 10.96 -24.84 14.77
C TRP A 104 11.87 -24.29 15.89
N GLU A 105 12.23 -23.02 15.85
CA GLU A 105 13.06 -22.37 16.87
C GLU A 105 12.37 -22.37 18.24
N ALA A 106 11.05 -22.19 18.29
CA ALA A 106 10.29 -22.25 19.54
C ALA A 106 10.25 -23.68 20.11
N ALA A 107 10.18 -24.69 19.26
CA ALA A 107 10.15 -26.11 19.66
C ALA A 107 11.54 -26.68 20.01
N GLY A 108 12.62 -26.12 19.47
CA GLY A 108 13.98 -26.64 19.58
C GLY A 108 14.68 -26.44 20.94
N SER A 109 14.12 -25.63 21.86
CA SER A 109 14.72 -25.36 23.16
C SER A 109 13.86 -25.92 24.31
N PRO A 110 14.06 -27.19 24.73
CA PRO A 110 13.20 -27.87 25.68
C PRO A 110 13.21 -27.24 27.09
N SER A 111 14.31 -26.60 27.51
CA SER A 111 14.41 -25.94 28.83
C SER A 111 13.56 -24.67 28.94
N THR A 112 13.44 -23.90 27.86
CA THR A 112 12.57 -22.73 27.78
C THR A 112 11.13 -23.08 27.41
N PHE A 113 10.92 -24.20 26.71
CA PHE A 113 9.58 -24.59 26.25
C PHE A 113 8.60 -24.83 27.41
N TRP A 114 9.06 -25.56 28.43
CA TRP A 114 8.23 -26.01 29.56
C TRP A 114 8.20 -25.04 30.73
N THR A 115 8.95 -23.95 30.70
CA THR A 115 8.96 -22.97 31.79
C THR A 115 7.58 -22.30 31.86
N PRO A 116 6.79 -22.52 32.92
CA PRO A 116 5.50 -21.87 33.07
C PRO A 116 5.74 -20.38 33.30
N ARG A 117 5.00 -19.53 32.59
CA ARG A 117 5.03 -18.09 32.85
C ARG A 117 3.63 -17.63 33.26
N SER A 118 3.56 -16.84 34.32
CA SER A 118 2.34 -16.37 34.98
C SER A 118 1.59 -15.24 34.23
N TYR A 119 1.69 -15.17 32.90
CA TYR A 119 1.18 -14.02 32.14
C TYR A 119 -0.35 -14.01 31.91
N PHE A 120 -1.08 -15.03 32.34
CA PHE A 120 -2.55 -15.10 32.27
C PHE A 120 -3.11 -15.86 33.49
N LEU A 121 -4.43 -15.77 33.73
CA LEU A 121 -5.20 -16.60 34.68
C LEU A 121 -4.93 -18.12 34.54
N TRP A 122 -4.25 -18.54 33.47
CA TRP A 122 -3.91 -19.90 33.11
C TRP A 122 -2.38 -20.00 33.00
N GLN A 123 -1.75 -20.88 33.79
CA GLN A 123 -0.30 -21.15 33.77
C GLN A 123 0.06 -21.95 32.52
N VAL A 124 0.18 -21.28 31.37
CA VAL A 124 0.54 -21.93 30.10
C VAL A 124 2.08 -21.91 29.93
N PRO A 125 2.70 -23.03 29.52
CA PRO A 125 4.13 -23.09 29.19
C PRO A 125 4.54 -22.04 28.14
N SER A 126 5.69 -21.41 28.32
CA SER A 126 6.12 -20.30 27.48
C SER A 126 6.33 -20.69 26.01
N GLY A 127 6.76 -21.92 25.75
CA GLY A 127 6.90 -22.45 24.39
C GLY A 127 5.57 -22.58 23.67
N ILE A 128 4.51 -22.98 24.38
CA ILE A 128 3.15 -23.09 23.82
C ILE A 128 2.63 -21.69 23.47
N VAL A 129 2.80 -20.70 24.36
CA VAL A 129 2.41 -19.31 24.08
C VAL A 129 3.19 -18.75 22.88
N ALA A 130 4.50 -19.04 22.79
CA ALA A 130 5.32 -18.61 21.66
C ALA A 130 4.86 -19.22 20.33
N ILE A 131 4.50 -20.51 20.30
CA ILE A 131 3.94 -21.17 19.12
C ILE A 131 2.59 -20.54 18.74
N ILE A 132 1.69 -20.34 19.70
CA ILE A 132 0.37 -19.72 19.44
C ILE A 132 0.55 -18.33 18.83
N LEU A 133 1.41 -17.48 19.42
CA LEU A 133 1.66 -16.13 18.91
C LEU A 133 2.30 -16.18 17.51
N ARG A 134 3.32 -17.01 17.29
CA ARG A 134 3.98 -17.15 15.97
C ARG A 134 3.00 -17.64 14.91
N THR A 135 2.11 -18.57 15.26
CA THR A 135 1.05 -19.08 14.38
C THR A 135 0.04 -17.98 14.06
N PHE A 136 -0.38 -17.19 15.06
CA PHE A 136 -1.29 -16.07 14.85
C PHE A 136 -0.68 -14.99 13.94
N PHE A 137 0.59 -14.63 14.15
CA PHE A 137 1.31 -13.70 13.26
C PHE A 137 1.43 -14.24 11.84
N PHE A 138 1.71 -15.54 11.68
CA PHE A 138 1.75 -16.18 10.36
C PHE A 138 0.38 -16.12 9.67
N ILE A 139 -0.70 -16.45 10.37
CA ILE A 139 -2.06 -16.40 9.83
C ILE A 139 -2.43 -14.96 9.42
N SER A 140 -2.11 -13.98 10.26
CA SER A 140 -2.33 -12.55 9.98
C SER A 140 -1.61 -12.10 8.69
N GLU A 141 -0.36 -12.50 8.51
CA GLU A 141 0.42 -12.14 7.31
C GLU A 141 -0.11 -12.84 6.05
N VAL A 142 -0.47 -14.11 6.17
CA VAL A 142 -0.98 -14.90 5.04
C VAL A 142 -2.40 -14.48 4.66
N SER A 143 -3.26 -14.10 5.61
CA SER A 143 -4.63 -13.67 5.33
C SER A 143 -4.69 -12.35 4.57
N ALA A 144 -3.64 -11.51 4.66
CA ALA A 144 -3.53 -10.28 3.88
C ALA A 144 -3.17 -10.54 2.40
N LEU A 145 -2.51 -11.65 2.07
CA LEU A 145 -2.05 -11.95 0.70
C LEU A 145 -3.20 -12.04 -0.32
N PRO A 146 -4.31 -12.76 -0.07
CA PRO A 146 -5.47 -12.75 -0.96
C PRO A 146 -6.03 -11.34 -1.21
N ILE A 147 -5.98 -10.46 -0.22
CA ILE A 147 -6.46 -9.08 -0.35
C ILE A 147 -5.58 -8.30 -1.33
N TYR A 148 -4.25 -8.41 -1.20
CA TYR A 148 -3.33 -7.82 -2.18
C TYR A 148 -3.58 -8.35 -3.59
N VAL A 149 -3.76 -9.67 -3.74
CA VAL A 149 -4.05 -10.30 -5.03
C VAL A 149 -5.29 -9.68 -5.68
N VAL A 150 -6.41 -9.61 -4.95
CA VAL A 150 -7.63 -9.07 -5.55
C VAL A 150 -7.51 -7.57 -5.81
N PHE A 151 -6.93 -6.81 -4.88
CA PHE A 151 -6.74 -5.37 -5.06
C PHE A 151 -5.90 -5.04 -6.30
N ILE A 152 -4.76 -5.72 -6.47
CA ILE A 152 -3.87 -5.54 -7.63
C ILE A 152 -4.58 -5.96 -8.92
N PHE A 153 -5.26 -7.11 -8.90
CA PHE A 153 -6.00 -7.60 -10.07
C PHE A 153 -7.05 -6.59 -10.51
N VAL A 154 -7.85 -6.09 -9.57
CA VAL A 154 -8.90 -5.11 -9.87
C VAL A 154 -8.31 -3.80 -10.37
N CYS A 155 -7.28 -3.25 -9.71
CA CYS A 155 -6.60 -2.04 -10.19
C CYS A 155 -6.03 -2.19 -11.61
N ALA A 156 -5.42 -3.34 -11.92
CA ALA A 156 -4.90 -3.64 -13.25
C ALA A 156 -6.02 -3.69 -14.29
N LYS A 157 -7.15 -4.33 -13.97
CA LYS A 157 -8.31 -4.39 -14.88
C LYS A 157 -9.00 -3.05 -15.07
N PHE A 158 -9.02 -2.18 -14.06
CA PHE A 158 -9.50 -0.81 -14.25
C PHE A 158 -8.55 0.02 -15.12
N THR A 159 -7.24 -0.13 -14.92
CA THR A 159 -6.21 0.51 -15.75
C THR A 159 -6.43 0.14 -17.22
N ASP A 160 -6.63 -1.15 -17.46
CA ASP A 160 -6.94 -1.71 -18.75
C ASP A 160 -8.17 -1.05 -19.42
N CYS A 161 -9.26 -0.88 -18.67
CA CYS A 161 -10.47 -0.18 -19.13
C CYS A 161 -10.21 1.28 -19.48
N PHE A 162 -9.48 2.02 -18.64
CA PHE A 162 -9.11 3.40 -18.91
C PHE A 162 -8.20 3.54 -20.14
N GLU A 163 -7.27 2.60 -20.35
CA GLU A 163 -6.42 2.59 -21.55
C GLU A 163 -7.22 2.40 -22.84
N ALA A 164 -8.22 1.51 -22.84
CA ALA A 164 -9.09 1.33 -24.01
C ALA A 164 -10.01 2.52 -24.25
N LEU A 165 -10.57 3.09 -23.18
CA LEU A 165 -11.34 4.33 -23.30
C LEU A 165 -10.48 5.45 -23.89
N THR A 166 -9.26 5.60 -23.41
CA THR A 166 -8.28 6.57 -23.92
C THR A 166 -8.00 6.35 -25.41
N ALA A 167 -7.90 5.10 -25.85
CA ALA A 167 -7.72 4.76 -27.26
C ALA A 167 -8.95 5.15 -28.10
N GLU A 168 -10.17 4.82 -27.65
CA GLU A 168 -11.39 5.18 -28.38
C GLU A 168 -11.62 6.71 -28.45
N ILE A 169 -11.33 7.44 -27.36
CA ILE A 169 -11.39 8.92 -27.37
C ILE A 169 -10.36 9.49 -28.34
N ARG A 170 -9.15 8.92 -28.40
CA ARG A 170 -8.12 9.35 -29.35
C ARG A 170 -8.58 9.12 -30.79
N THR A 171 -9.12 7.96 -31.11
CA THR A 171 -9.68 7.69 -32.45
C THR A 171 -10.77 8.70 -32.81
N LEU A 172 -11.68 9.01 -31.87
CA LEU A 172 -12.72 10.02 -32.10
C LEU A 172 -12.13 11.42 -32.35
N LEU A 173 -11.09 11.80 -31.61
CA LEU A 173 -10.38 13.06 -31.78
C LEU A 173 -9.69 13.14 -33.15
N ASP A 174 -9.02 12.07 -33.57
CA ASP A 174 -8.32 12.00 -34.85
C ASP A 174 -9.30 12.08 -36.03
N ASP A 175 -10.42 11.34 -35.97
CA ASP A 175 -11.51 11.42 -36.96
C ASP A 175 -12.11 12.85 -37.04
N LEU A 176 -12.29 13.51 -35.88
CA LEU A 176 -12.81 14.89 -35.81
C LEU A 176 -11.83 15.91 -36.41
N GLN A 177 -10.53 15.75 -36.17
CA GLN A 177 -9.49 16.60 -36.76
C GLN A 177 -9.37 16.38 -38.26
N ALA A 178 -9.54 15.15 -38.73
CA ALA A 178 -9.56 14.80 -40.14
C ALA A 178 -10.84 15.23 -40.87
N ARG A 179 -11.85 15.76 -40.15
CA ARG A 179 -13.18 16.13 -40.68
C ARG A 179 -13.90 14.98 -41.40
N THR A 180 -13.67 13.75 -40.95
CA THR A 180 -14.29 12.53 -41.53
C THR A 180 -15.60 12.14 -40.86
N LEU A 181 -16.00 12.89 -39.82
CA LEU A 181 -17.15 12.63 -38.97
C LEU A 181 -18.28 13.62 -39.22
N ASP A 182 -19.43 13.11 -39.67
CA ASP A 182 -20.68 13.88 -39.67
C ASP A 182 -21.23 14.06 -38.25
N GLY A 183 -21.91 15.17 -38.00
CA GLY A 183 -22.47 15.54 -36.68
C GLY A 183 -23.28 14.42 -35.98
N PRO A 184 -24.24 13.76 -36.67
CA PRO A 184 -25.01 12.66 -36.07
C PRO A 184 -24.14 11.46 -35.65
N LEU A 185 -23.14 11.09 -36.46
CA LEU A 185 -22.23 9.99 -36.14
C LEU A 185 -21.32 10.36 -34.96
N PHE A 186 -20.87 11.62 -34.91
CA PHE A 186 -20.11 12.16 -33.79
C PHE A 186 -20.92 12.14 -32.50
N LEU A 187 -22.17 12.62 -32.51
CA LEU A 187 -23.05 12.61 -31.35
C LEU A 187 -23.30 11.19 -30.83
N THR A 188 -23.52 10.22 -31.71
CA THR A 188 -23.69 8.81 -31.30
C THR A 188 -22.42 8.26 -30.65
N LYS A 189 -21.24 8.44 -31.28
CA LYS A 189 -19.95 8.02 -30.69
C LYS A 189 -19.69 8.72 -29.35
N LEU A 190 -19.99 10.02 -29.25
CA LEU A 190 -19.84 10.81 -28.03
C LEU A 190 -20.75 10.30 -26.91
N LYS A 191 -22.04 10.06 -27.19
CA LYS A 191 -22.99 9.48 -26.22
C LYS A 191 -22.50 8.12 -25.72
N THR A 192 -22.05 7.23 -26.60
CA THR A 192 -21.50 5.92 -26.21
C THR A 192 -20.25 6.05 -25.32
N LEU A 193 -19.29 6.90 -25.69
CA LEU A 193 -18.08 7.11 -24.89
C LEU A 193 -18.38 7.76 -23.53
N SER A 194 -19.33 8.68 -23.49
CA SER A 194 -19.78 9.31 -22.24
C SER A 194 -20.37 8.27 -21.27
N LEU A 195 -21.19 7.34 -21.78
CA LEU A 195 -21.77 6.26 -20.97
C LEU A 195 -20.68 5.32 -20.43
N LYS A 196 -19.68 4.98 -21.25
CA LYS A 196 -18.53 4.16 -20.85
C LYS A 196 -17.72 4.83 -19.74
N GLU A 197 -17.40 6.11 -19.88
CA GLU A 197 -16.68 6.88 -18.84
C GLU A 197 -17.48 6.91 -17.53
N VAL A 198 -18.78 7.22 -17.59
CA VAL A 198 -19.64 7.28 -16.39
C VAL A 198 -19.70 5.94 -15.66
N THR A 199 -19.83 4.85 -16.41
CA THR A 199 -19.84 3.49 -15.83
C THR A 199 -18.50 3.20 -15.15
N LEU A 200 -17.39 3.54 -15.81
CA LEU A 200 -16.04 3.30 -15.30
C LEU A 200 -15.73 4.14 -14.06
N THR A 201 -16.13 5.41 -14.06
CA THR A 201 -16.03 6.32 -12.91
C THR A 201 -16.82 5.81 -11.72
N GLN A 202 -18.07 5.37 -11.92
CA GLN A 202 -18.88 4.82 -10.83
C GLN A 202 -18.24 3.57 -10.24
N ALA A 203 -17.77 2.67 -11.10
CA ALA A 203 -17.10 1.45 -10.67
C ALA A 203 -15.78 1.74 -9.91
N LEU A 204 -15.07 2.84 -10.23
CA LEU A 204 -13.92 3.30 -9.45
C LEU A 204 -14.31 3.85 -8.07
N ILE A 205 -15.43 4.56 -7.97
CA ILE A 205 -15.96 5.02 -6.67
C ILE A 205 -16.29 3.82 -5.79
N ASP A 206 -16.91 2.79 -6.37
CA ASP A 206 -17.22 1.55 -5.65
C ASP A 206 -15.95 0.84 -5.18
N LEU A 207 -14.90 0.85 -6.02
CA LEU A 207 -13.58 0.31 -5.67
C LEU A 207 -12.97 1.04 -4.47
N ASP A 208 -12.99 2.37 -4.48
CA ASP A 208 -12.50 3.20 -3.39
C ASP A 208 -13.26 2.89 -2.08
N GLN A 209 -14.59 2.85 -2.15
CA GLN A 209 -15.41 2.52 -0.98
C GLN A 209 -15.15 1.12 -0.42
N CYS A 210 -14.75 0.16 -1.27
CA CYS A 210 -14.38 -1.18 -0.83
C CYS A 210 -13.03 -1.15 -0.10
N PHE A 211 -11.99 -0.63 -0.74
CA PHE A 211 -10.60 -0.83 -0.32
C PHE A 211 -9.95 0.33 0.43
N ALA A 212 -10.52 1.55 0.42
CA ALA A 212 -9.84 2.74 0.98
C ALA A 212 -9.37 2.56 2.43
N LEU A 213 -10.19 1.91 3.27
CA LEU A 213 -9.82 1.61 4.67
C LEU A 213 -8.75 0.52 4.79
N GLN A 214 -8.81 -0.52 3.95
CA GLN A 214 -7.79 -1.57 3.92
C GLN A 214 -6.45 -1.02 3.44
N VAL A 215 -6.47 -0.16 2.42
CA VAL A 215 -5.27 0.53 1.94
C VAL A 215 -4.69 1.45 3.02
N LEU A 216 -5.52 2.18 3.76
CA LEU A 216 -5.03 2.96 4.92
C LEU A 216 -4.28 2.07 5.91
N PHE A 217 -4.88 0.95 6.32
CA PHE A 217 -4.23 0.07 7.27
C PHE A 217 -2.96 -0.56 6.71
N PHE A 218 -2.94 -0.98 5.43
CA PHE A 218 -1.73 -1.49 4.78
C PHE A 218 -0.63 -0.43 4.73
N VAL A 219 -0.96 0.80 4.35
CA VAL A 219 0.03 1.89 4.29
C VAL A 219 0.60 2.14 5.68
N ILE A 220 -0.24 2.27 6.71
CA ILE A 220 0.20 2.55 8.08
C ILE A 220 1.09 1.42 8.59
N ASP A 221 0.61 0.18 8.55
CA ASP A 221 1.31 -0.98 9.11
C ASP A 221 2.66 -1.20 8.43
N ASN A 222 2.68 -1.23 7.10
CA ASN A 222 3.94 -1.44 6.39
C ASN A 222 4.89 -0.25 6.54
N SER A 223 4.39 0.99 6.64
CA SER A 223 5.24 2.16 6.91
C SER A 223 5.85 2.10 8.30
N LEU A 224 5.06 1.78 9.33
CA LEU A 224 5.57 1.54 10.68
C LEU A 224 6.58 0.40 10.70
N GLY A 225 6.33 -0.66 9.94
CA GLY A 225 7.26 -1.77 9.73
C GLY A 225 8.60 -1.31 9.13
N VAL A 226 8.58 -0.47 8.09
CA VAL A 226 9.80 0.10 7.51
C VAL A 226 10.52 0.99 8.53
N PHE A 227 9.82 1.89 9.22
CA PHE A 227 10.43 2.73 10.27
C PHE A 227 11.05 1.89 11.40
N SER A 228 10.37 0.85 11.86
CA SER A 228 10.84 -0.14 12.83
C SER A 228 12.11 -0.84 12.35
N LYS A 229 12.19 -1.20 11.06
CA LYS A 229 13.39 -1.83 10.48
C LYS A 229 14.56 -0.86 10.36
N ILE A 230 14.33 0.36 9.88
CA ILE A 230 15.36 1.40 9.84
C ILE A 230 15.89 1.65 11.26
N ALA A 231 15.01 1.80 12.24
CA ALA A 231 15.35 1.99 13.65
C ALA A 231 16.22 0.84 14.20
N LYS A 232 15.90 -0.41 13.87
CA LYS A 232 16.66 -1.60 14.29
C LYS A 232 18.08 -1.66 13.72
N CYS A 233 18.37 -1.02 12.59
CA CYS A 233 19.74 -0.94 12.06
C CYS A 233 20.72 -0.27 13.04
N PHE A 234 20.21 0.57 13.94
CA PHE A 234 21.01 1.31 14.92
C PHE A 234 21.10 0.61 16.28
N VAL A 235 20.60 -0.63 16.40
CA VAL A 235 20.70 -1.44 17.63
C VAL A 235 21.59 -2.65 17.37
N TYR A 236 22.89 -2.50 17.63
CA TYR A 236 23.87 -3.57 17.38
C TYR A 236 23.55 -4.86 18.17
N SER A 237 23.02 -4.74 19.39
CA SER A 237 22.60 -5.87 20.22
C SER A 237 21.38 -6.63 19.69
N ALA A 238 20.70 -6.12 18.66
CA ALA A 238 19.53 -6.79 18.08
C ALA A 238 19.91 -7.98 17.18
N PHE A 239 21.19 -8.12 16.82
CA PHE A 239 21.68 -9.15 15.90
C PHE A 239 22.73 -10.01 16.58
N THR A 240 22.30 -11.15 17.14
CA THR A 240 23.20 -12.09 17.83
C THR A 240 23.60 -13.27 16.95
N SER A 241 22.86 -13.53 15.87
CA SER A 241 23.14 -14.59 14.92
C SER A 241 22.98 -14.13 13.47
N ASP A 242 23.68 -14.78 12.53
CA ASP A 242 23.50 -14.58 11.08
C ASP A 242 22.03 -14.71 10.65
N MET A 243 21.29 -15.58 11.34
CA MET A 243 19.89 -15.82 11.03
C MET A 243 18.99 -14.64 11.42
N ASP A 244 19.40 -13.80 12.36
CA ASP A 244 18.68 -12.57 12.71
C ASP A 244 18.82 -11.52 11.61
N TYR A 245 19.98 -11.44 10.95
CA TYR A 245 20.17 -10.62 9.76
C TYR A 245 19.28 -11.07 8.60
N VAL A 246 19.19 -12.39 8.36
CA VAL A 246 18.31 -12.95 7.33
C VAL A 246 16.84 -12.63 7.63
N LYS A 247 16.36 -12.89 8.86
CA LYS A 247 14.99 -12.56 9.29
C LYS A 247 14.70 -11.06 9.16
N PHE A 248 15.69 -10.22 9.48
CA PHE A 248 15.58 -8.78 9.37
C PHE A 248 15.42 -8.33 7.91
N ALA A 249 16.31 -8.77 7.03
CA ALA A 249 16.31 -8.43 5.61
C ALA A 249 15.03 -8.90 4.91
N LEU A 250 14.61 -10.15 5.15
CA LEU A 250 13.37 -10.70 4.60
C LEU A 250 12.15 -9.88 5.03
N LYS A 251 12.04 -9.56 6.32
CA LYS A 251 10.90 -8.79 6.84
C LYS A 251 10.91 -7.35 6.35
N GLY A 252 12.08 -6.73 6.23
CA GLY A 252 12.24 -5.39 5.62
C GLY A 252 11.79 -5.38 4.16
N PHE A 253 12.24 -6.38 3.37
CA PHE A 253 11.79 -6.57 2.00
C PHE A 253 10.26 -6.74 1.91
N MET A 254 9.66 -7.52 2.80
CA MET A 254 8.21 -7.72 2.81
C MET A 254 7.44 -6.40 2.95
N TYR A 255 7.83 -5.53 3.90
CA TYR A 255 7.17 -4.24 4.10
C TYR A 255 7.34 -3.32 2.87
N VAL A 256 8.54 -3.23 2.32
CA VAL A 256 8.82 -2.41 1.13
C VAL A 256 8.07 -2.93 -0.09
N ALA A 257 8.05 -4.24 -0.30
CA ALA A 257 7.31 -4.87 -1.40
C ALA A 257 5.79 -4.64 -1.27
N ALA A 258 5.23 -4.80 -0.08
CA ALA A 258 3.81 -4.54 0.18
C ALA A 258 3.43 -3.06 -0.03
N LEU A 259 4.28 -2.10 0.40
CA LEU A 259 4.10 -0.68 0.09
C LEU A 259 4.19 -0.40 -1.41
N GLY A 260 5.15 -1.02 -2.11
CA GLY A 260 5.28 -0.90 -3.56
C GLY A 260 4.02 -1.39 -4.27
N LEU A 261 3.49 -2.55 -3.88
CA LEU A 261 2.26 -3.10 -4.45
C LEU A 261 1.04 -2.21 -4.21
N THR A 262 0.89 -1.65 -2.99
CA THR A 262 -0.26 -0.81 -2.62
C THR A 262 -0.20 0.61 -3.18
N THR A 263 0.98 1.10 -3.56
CA THR A 263 1.14 2.46 -4.10
C THR A 263 1.25 2.49 -5.62
N VAL A 264 1.98 1.56 -6.24
CA VAL A 264 2.29 1.60 -7.68
C VAL A 264 1.06 1.32 -8.54
N PHE A 265 0.25 0.31 -8.22
CA PHE A 265 -0.93 -0.02 -9.02
C PHE A 265 -2.00 1.07 -9.01
N PRO A 266 -2.40 1.62 -7.84
CA PRO A 266 -3.27 2.78 -7.79
C PRO A 266 -2.71 4.02 -8.49
N ALA A 267 -1.39 4.26 -8.41
CA ALA A 267 -0.76 5.38 -9.11
C ALA A 267 -0.85 5.22 -10.63
N ILE A 268 -0.62 4.02 -11.17
CA ILE A 268 -0.78 3.72 -12.61
C ILE A 268 -2.24 3.92 -13.04
N LEU A 269 -3.18 3.47 -12.22
CA LEU A 269 -4.61 3.64 -12.46
C LEU A 269 -4.99 5.13 -12.50
N HIS A 270 -4.53 5.89 -11.51
CA HIS A 270 -4.72 7.34 -11.45
C HIS A 270 -4.17 8.04 -12.70
N GLU A 271 -2.96 7.69 -13.15
CA GLU A 271 -2.38 8.27 -14.35
C GLU A 271 -3.16 7.93 -15.62
N SER A 272 -3.70 6.72 -15.70
CA SER A 272 -4.49 6.28 -16.85
C SER A 272 -5.81 7.03 -16.90
N SER A 273 -6.46 7.26 -15.74
CA SER A 273 -7.64 8.11 -15.65
C SER A 273 -7.33 9.59 -15.92
N ALA A 274 -6.22 10.13 -15.41
CA ALA A 274 -5.84 11.51 -15.69
C ALA A 274 -5.63 11.75 -17.19
N ARG A 275 -5.07 10.78 -17.92
CA ARG A 275 -4.93 10.85 -19.38
C ARG A 275 -6.28 10.89 -20.10
N SER A 276 -7.26 10.06 -19.70
CA SER A 276 -8.59 10.11 -20.33
C SER A 276 -9.24 11.49 -20.15
N ILE A 277 -9.12 12.08 -18.96
CA ILE A 277 -9.61 13.44 -18.65
C ILE A 277 -8.95 14.49 -19.57
N THR A 278 -7.63 14.44 -19.74
CA THR A 278 -6.93 15.41 -20.62
C THR A 278 -7.36 15.28 -22.09
N LEU A 279 -7.65 14.05 -22.56
CA LEU A 279 -8.16 13.85 -23.92
C LEU A 279 -9.60 14.34 -24.07
N TRP A 280 -10.45 14.14 -23.06
CA TRP A 280 -11.79 14.71 -23.04
C TRP A 280 -11.77 16.24 -23.17
N GLN A 281 -10.93 16.90 -22.38
CA GLN A 281 -10.74 18.36 -22.46
C GLN A 281 -10.27 18.80 -23.85
N ARG A 282 -9.36 18.05 -24.47
CA ARG A 282 -8.89 18.34 -25.83
C ARG A 282 -9.97 18.14 -26.88
N LEU A 283 -10.79 17.09 -26.76
CA LEU A 283 -11.91 16.83 -27.66
C LEU A 283 -12.95 17.95 -27.59
N ILE A 284 -13.25 18.43 -26.38
CA ILE A 284 -14.16 19.57 -26.18
C ILE A 284 -13.57 20.83 -26.84
N ALA A 285 -12.29 21.13 -26.62
CA ALA A 285 -11.64 22.30 -27.21
C ALA A 285 -11.67 22.27 -28.75
N VAL A 286 -11.29 21.15 -29.37
CA VAL A 286 -11.32 20.99 -30.84
C VAL A 286 -12.74 21.15 -31.39
N ARG A 287 -13.75 20.57 -30.72
CA ARG A 287 -15.14 20.71 -31.16
C ARG A 287 -15.66 22.14 -31.01
N GLN A 288 -15.25 22.86 -29.97
CA GLN A 288 -15.59 24.28 -29.77
C GLN A 288 -14.94 25.21 -30.81
N GLU A 289 -13.79 24.83 -31.37
CA GLU A 289 -13.17 25.56 -32.48
C GLU A 289 -13.90 25.34 -33.81
N GLN A 290 -14.45 24.14 -34.03
CA GLN A 290 -15.20 23.77 -35.25
C GLN A 290 -16.69 24.20 -35.23
N ARG A 291 -17.00 25.39 -34.70
CA ARG A 291 -18.34 25.93 -34.38
C ARG A 291 -19.42 25.86 -35.47
N GLU A 292 -19.05 25.66 -36.73
CA GLU A 292 -19.95 25.80 -37.89
C GLU A 292 -21.06 24.74 -37.97
N THR A 293 -20.94 23.62 -37.24
CA THR A 293 -21.92 22.50 -37.25
C THR A 293 -22.35 22.08 -35.85
N TYR A 294 -22.65 23.05 -34.97
CA TYR A 294 -22.96 22.76 -33.57
C TYR A 294 -24.41 22.33 -33.36
N CYS A 295 -24.64 21.09 -32.93
CA CYS A 295 -25.94 20.63 -32.44
C CYS A 295 -26.09 20.97 -30.94
N PRO A 296 -27.22 21.55 -30.48
CA PRO A 296 -27.40 21.89 -29.07
C PRO A 296 -27.29 20.69 -28.12
N GLU A 297 -27.72 19.48 -28.56
CA GLU A 297 -27.56 18.24 -27.77
C GLU A 297 -26.09 17.85 -27.56
N GLU A 298 -25.21 18.10 -28.54
CA GLU A 298 -23.77 17.85 -28.39
C GLU A 298 -23.19 18.74 -27.28
N GLY A 299 -23.63 20.00 -27.23
CA GLY A 299 -23.20 20.96 -26.22
C GLY A 299 -23.56 20.54 -24.80
N GLU A 300 -24.76 20.02 -24.59
CA GLU A 300 -25.20 19.54 -23.27
C GLU A 300 -24.36 18.36 -22.78
N VAL A 301 -24.09 17.39 -23.66
CA VAL A 301 -23.24 16.23 -23.33
C VAL A 301 -21.80 16.67 -23.04
N LEU A 302 -21.23 17.58 -23.84
CA LEU A 302 -19.87 18.09 -23.64
C LEU A 302 -19.74 18.91 -22.35
N ILE A 303 -20.73 19.74 -22.02
CA ILE A 303 -20.75 20.51 -20.76
C ILE A 303 -20.88 19.56 -19.57
N THR A 304 -21.76 18.56 -19.64
CA THR A 304 -21.93 17.55 -18.58
C THR A 304 -20.63 16.76 -18.36
N LEU A 305 -19.96 16.36 -19.45
CA LEU A 305 -18.64 15.73 -19.40
C LEU A 305 -17.58 16.64 -18.82
N LEU A 306 -17.54 17.91 -19.23
CA LEU A 306 -16.60 18.91 -18.70
C LEU A 306 -16.78 19.09 -17.19
N GLN A 307 -18.02 19.28 -16.73
CA GLN A 307 -18.32 19.44 -15.30
C GLN A 307 -17.89 18.21 -14.49
N ARG A 308 -18.10 17.00 -15.01
CA ARG A 308 -17.70 15.76 -14.33
C ARG A 308 -16.18 15.55 -14.32
N THR A 309 -15.52 15.78 -15.45
CA THR A 309 -14.07 15.57 -15.60
C THR A 309 -13.25 16.64 -14.89
N THR A 310 -13.79 17.84 -14.69
CA THR A 310 -13.14 18.93 -13.93
C THR A 310 -13.38 18.85 -12.42
N ALA A 311 -14.53 18.35 -11.97
CA ALA A 311 -14.88 18.36 -10.54
C ALA A 311 -14.20 17.26 -9.71
N ARG A 312 -13.73 16.15 -10.31
CA ARG A 312 -13.09 15.07 -9.53
C ARG A 312 -12.14 14.22 -10.36
N GLN A 313 -10.83 14.34 -10.11
CA GLN A 313 -9.88 13.34 -10.58
C GLN A 313 -10.22 11.99 -9.95
N HIS A 314 -10.55 11.02 -10.79
CA HIS A 314 -10.93 9.67 -10.36
C HIS A 314 -9.68 8.96 -9.81
N SER A 315 -9.52 9.02 -8.49
CA SER A 315 -8.36 8.50 -7.77
C SER A 315 -8.82 7.63 -6.61
N LEU A 316 -8.03 6.59 -6.35
CA LEU A 316 -8.18 5.83 -5.10
C LEU A 316 -7.60 6.65 -3.95
N THR A 317 -8.30 6.61 -2.83
CA THR A 317 -7.97 7.37 -1.63
C THR A 317 -7.55 6.44 -0.50
N VAL A 318 -6.72 7.00 0.38
CA VAL A 318 -6.36 6.40 1.65
C VAL A 318 -7.40 6.86 2.67
N ALA A 319 -8.58 6.24 2.64
CA ALA A 319 -9.74 6.60 3.47
C ALA A 319 -10.10 8.10 3.43
N GLY A 320 -9.98 8.74 2.26
CA GLY A 320 -10.23 10.18 2.09
C GLY A 320 -9.15 11.12 2.62
N ILE A 321 -8.07 10.61 3.23
CA ILE A 321 -6.97 11.43 3.79
C ILE A 321 -6.02 11.91 2.68
N ALA A 322 -5.64 11.01 1.78
CA ALA A 322 -4.71 11.28 0.70
C ALA A 322 -5.10 10.50 -0.57
N THR A 323 -4.70 10.99 -1.73
CA THR A 323 -4.88 10.30 -3.01
C THR A 323 -3.64 9.44 -3.32
N LEU A 324 -3.86 8.20 -3.79
CA LEU A 324 -2.79 7.27 -4.12
C LEU A 324 -2.18 7.57 -5.49
N THR A 325 -1.34 8.58 -5.54
CA THR A 325 -0.62 9.03 -6.75
C THR A 325 0.86 8.65 -6.69
N ARG A 326 1.61 8.91 -7.76
CA ARG A 326 3.08 8.78 -7.69
C ARG A 326 3.70 9.69 -6.63
N SER A 327 3.17 10.90 -6.44
CA SER A 327 3.71 11.81 -5.42
C SER A 327 3.50 11.26 -4.01
N PHE A 328 2.40 10.54 -3.75
CA PHE A 328 2.21 9.83 -2.48
C PHE A 328 3.34 8.82 -2.19
N GLY A 329 3.68 7.99 -3.18
CA GLY A 329 4.80 7.04 -3.05
C GLY A 329 6.15 7.73 -2.83
N VAL A 330 6.41 8.84 -3.53
CA VAL A 330 7.62 9.66 -3.32
C VAL A 330 7.66 10.27 -1.92
N THR A 331 6.53 10.79 -1.41
CA THR A 331 6.44 11.33 -0.05
C THR A 331 6.75 10.28 1.01
N LEU A 332 6.27 9.03 0.83
CA LEU A 332 6.63 7.93 1.74
C LEU A 332 8.13 7.66 1.72
N LEU A 333 8.74 7.57 0.53
CA LEU A 333 10.19 7.36 0.39
C LEU A 333 11.01 8.49 1.03
N LEU A 334 10.61 9.74 0.82
CA LEU A 334 11.24 10.90 1.45
C LEU A 334 11.07 10.88 2.97
N GLY A 335 9.93 10.43 3.48
CA GLY A 335 9.72 10.20 4.91
C GLY A 335 10.69 9.17 5.49
N PHE A 336 10.90 8.05 4.80
CA PHE A 336 11.87 7.03 5.22
C PHE A 336 13.32 7.55 5.15
N ALA A 337 13.68 8.28 4.10
CA ALA A 337 14.99 8.88 3.95
C ALA A 337 15.25 9.92 5.04
N GLY A 338 14.29 10.83 5.27
CA GLY A 338 14.39 11.85 6.32
C GLY A 338 14.52 11.24 7.72
N PHE A 339 13.76 10.18 8.02
CA PHE A 339 13.90 9.45 9.28
C PHE A 339 15.25 8.74 9.41
N THR A 340 15.77 8.18 8.32
CA THR A 340 17.12 7.57 8.30
C THR A 340 18.18 8.63 8.60
N CYS A 341 18.14 9.77 7.92
CA CYS A 341 19.06 10.89 8.18
C CYS A 341 18.96 11.39 9.62
N PHE A 342 17.75 11.50 10.17
CA PHE A 342 17.53 11.88 11.56
C PHE A 342 18.20 10.91 12.54
N LEU A 343 18.12 9.59 12.29
CA LEU A 343 18.77 8.60 13.14
C LEU A 343 20.30 8.60 12.98
N ILE A 344 20.81 8.86 11.78
CA ILE A 344 22.26 9.03 11.54
C ILE A 344 22.79 10.23 12.31
N ASP A 345 22.16 11.40 12.16
CA ASP A 345 22.55 12.63 12.87
C ASP A 345 22.52 12.43 14.39
N ARG A 346 21.49 11.75 14.91
CA ARG A 346 21.45 11.40 16.33
C ARG A 346 22.59 10.46 16.74
N ALA A 347 22.85 9.40 15.98
CA ALA A 347 23.92 8.44 16.27
C ALA A 347 25.32 9.07 16.24
N GLU A 348 25.57 9.99 15.29
CA GLU A 348 26.83 10.73 15.19
C GLU A 348 27.04 11.67 16.37
N ASN A 349 26.01 12.41 16.78
CA ASN A 349 26.07 13.28 17.95
C ASN A 349 26.39 12.50 19.24
N TYR A 350 25.82 11.29 19.43
CA TYR A 350 26.17 10.43 20.57
C TYR A 350 27.64 10.00 20.57
N ARG A 351 28.18 9.63 19.40
CA ARG A 351 29.57 9.19 19.30
C ARG A 351 30.55 10.32 19.64
N MET A 352 30.23 11.56 19.26
CA MET A 352 31.02 12.73 19.62
C MET A 352 30.98 13.02 21.13
N ASP A 353 29.82 12.88 21.78
CA ASP A 353 29.69 13.07 23.23
C ASP A 353 30.45 12.01 24.04
N ASP A 354 30.43 10.74 23.59
CA ASP A 354 31.19 9.65 24.22
C ASP A 354 32.71 9.84 24.07
N GLU A 355 33.18 10.21 22.87
CA GLU A 355 34.61 10.50 22.65
C GLU A 355 35.07 11.74 23.44
N LEU A 356 34.20 12.74 23.64
CA LEU A 356 34.51 13.91 24.48
C LEU A 356 34.58 13.53 25.97
N SER A 357 33.66 12.69 26.43
CA SER A 357 33.62 12.14 27.79
C SER A 357 34.87 11.30 28.11
N GLU A 358 35.27 10.40 27.21
CA GLU A 358 36.50 9.59 27.35
C GLU A 358 37.77 10.47 27.37
N ASN A 359 37.82 11.51 26.52
CA ASN A 359 38.95 12.44 26.51
C ASN A 359 39.04 13.27 27.80
N ILE A 360 37.91 13.69 28.37
CA ILE A 360 37.88 14.41 29.67
C ILE A 360 38.28 13.48 30.82
N THR A 361 37.81 12.23 30.83
CA THR A 361 38.20 11.26 31.87
C THR A 361 39.67 10.86 31.77
N CYS A 362 40.21 10.69 30.56
CA CYS A 362 41.65 10.48 30.36
C CYS A 362 42.49 11.71 30.76
N ALA A 363 42.01 12.93 30.52
CA ALA A 363 42.70 14.15 30.92
C ALA A 363 42.67 14.43 32.43
N CYS A 364 41.68 13.89 33.17
CA CYS A 364 41.58 14.03 34.63
C CYS A 364 42.32 12.92 35.42
N LEU A 365 42.82 11.89 34.75
CA LEU A 365 43.53 10.74 35.35
C LEU A 365 45.04 10.71 35.06
N GLY A 366 45.56 11.69 34.29
CA GLY A 366 46.99 11.96 34.13
C GLY A 366 47.41 13.21 34.88
#